data_AF-A0AAU1M1E3-F1
#
_entry.id   AF-A0AAU1M1E3-F1
#
_cell.length_a   1.000
_cell.length_b   1.000
_cell.length_c   1.000
_cell.angle_alpha   90.00
_cell.angle_beta   90.00
_cell.angle_gamma   90.00
#
_symmetry.space_group_name_H-M   'P 1'
#
loop_
_entity.id
_entity.type
_entity.pdbx_description
1 polymer ?
#
loop_
_entity_poly.entity_id
_entity_poly.type
_entity_poly.pdbx_seq_one_letter_code
_entity_poly.pdbx_strand_id
1 'polypeptide(L)'
;MRKRGILGAVTAAAALGAVWAPTAHADGHGVGSYGVWANSVNVRDNAPGSTGCGIRPSVAACPSVQTQVNAGDVVTVICQQPGQTVGGNPYWVLVSAPDRYMGFMASYYLTNKTNWIDGVGLCQ
;
A
#
# COMPACT_ATOMS: atom_id res chain seq x y z
N MET A 1 12.97 61.31 26.09
CA MET A 1 12.77 60.68 27.42
C MET A 1 12.50 59.19 27.25
N ARG A 2 13.21 58.38 28.05
CA ARG A 2 13.08 56.94 28.42
C ARG A 2 11.77 56.23 27.98
N LYS A 3 11.77 54.95 27.57
CA LYS A 3 12.21 53.79 28.39
C LYS A 3 12.60 52.57 27.55
N ARG A 4 13.64 51.87 28.03
CA ARG A 4 14.03 50.49 27.70
C ARG A 4 13.19 49.50 28.53
N GLY A 5 12.93 48.31 27.98
CA GLY A 5 12.49 47.09 28.70
C GLY A 5 12.44 45.95 27.68
N ILE A 6 13.48 45.13 27.51
CA ILE A 6 13.92 43.95 28.29
C ILE A 6 13.02 42.72 28.07
N LEU A 7 13.60 41.77 27.33
CA LEU A 7 13.61 40.30 27.46
C LEU A 7 12.29 39.54 27.68
N GLY A 8 11.99 38.69 26.70
CA GLY A 8 11.17 37.48 26.86
C GLY A 8 11.51 36.50 25.75
N ALA A 9 12.57 35.71 25.94
CA ALA A 9 12.87 34.58 25.06
C ALA A 9 11.86 33.46 25.36
N VAL A 10 10.99 33.15 24.40
CA VAL A 10 10.10 31.99 24.47
C VAL A 10 10.77 30.87 23.69
N THR A 11 11.59 30.07 24.38
CA THR A 11 12.02 28.77 23.86
C THR A 11 10.84 27.81 23.96
N ALA A 12 10.00 27.79 22.93
CA ALA A 12 9.07 26.69 22.73
C ALA A 12 9.84 25.54 22.09
N ALA A 13 10.17 24.53 22.89
CA ALA A 13 10.63 23.24 22.39
C ALA A 13 9.51 22.66 21.52
N ALA A 14 9.69 22.74 20.19
CA ALA A 14 8.83 22.01 19.27
C ALA A 14 9.11 20.52 19.48
N ALA A 15 8.23 19.86 20.22
CA ALA A 15 8.17 18.41 20.25
C ALA A 15 8.03 17.94 18.80
N LEU A 16 9.07 17.27 18.29
CA LEU A 16 9.04 16.53 17.04
C LEU A 16 8.13 15.32 17.24
N GLY A 17 6.82 15.56 17.39
CA GLY A 17 5.83 14.54 17.16
C GLY A 17 5.96 14.15 15.69
N ALA A 18 6.36 12.91 15.44
CA ALA A 18 6.33 12.33 14.11
C ALA A 18 4.89 12.46 13.60
N VAL A 19 4.63 13.49 12.82
CA VAL A 19 3.39 13.66 12.10
C VAL A 19 3.41 12.55 11.08
N TRP A 20 2.66 11.47 11.34
CA TRP A 20 2.30 10.53 10.29
C TRP A 20 1.47 11.35 9.32
N ALA A 21 2.14 11.94 8.32
CA ALA A 21 1.44 12.54 7.21
C ALA A 21 0.59 11.40 6.62
N PRO A 22 -0.75 11.55 6.54
CA PRO A 22 -1.53 10.63 5.74
C PRO A 22 -0.90 10.68 4.34
N THR A 23 -0.31 9.57 3.91
CA THR A 23 0.16 9.44 2.53
C THR A 23 -1.04 9.75 1.67
N ALA A 24 -0.91 10.77 0.82
CA ALA A 24 -1.99 11.17 -0.07
C ALA A 24 -2.41 9.92 -0.86
N HIS A 25 -3.58 9.37 -0.55
CA HIS A 25 -4.17 8.26 -1.30
C HIS A 25 -4.28 8.75 -2.73
N ALA A 26 -3.61 8.08 -3.66
CA ALA A 26 -3.87 8.34 -5.06
C ALA A 26 -5.35 8.00 -5.28
N ASP A 27 -6.09 8.87 -5.97
CA ASP A 27 -7.44 8.51 -6.43
C ASP A 27 -7.39 7.36 -7.46
N GLY A 28 -6.18 6.98 -7.92
CA GLY A 28 -5.88 5.64 -8.39
C GLY A 28 -6.82 5.14 -9.47
N HIS A 29 -6.67 5.66 -10.69
CA HIS A 29 -7.51 5.26 -11.82
C HIS A 29 -6.69 4.44 -12.82
N GLY A 30 -7.06 3.17 -12.98
CA GLY A 30 -6.55 2.26 -13.98
C GLY A 30 -5.31 1.47 -13.57
N VAL A 31 -4.88 0.60 -14.47
CA VAL A 31 -3.58 -0.09 -14.39
C VAL A 31 -2.49 0.97 -14.27
N GLY A 32 -1.55 0.79 -13.34
CA GLY A 32 -0.53 1.81 -13.10
C GLY A 32 0.26 1.62 -11.83
N SER A 33 1.01 2.66 -11.46
CA SER A 33 1.90 2.67 -10.30
C SER A 33 1.18 3.14 -9.05
N TYR A 34 1.25 2.36 -7.98
CA TYR A 34 0.61 2.63 -6.70
C TYR A 34 1.65 2.56 -5.58
N GLY A 35 1.60 3.52 -4.66
CA GLY A 35 2.43 3.51 -3.46
C GLY A 35 1.96 2.47 -2.45
N VAL A 36 2.88 1.98 -1.62
CA VAL A 36 2.62 1.09 -0.48
C VAL A 36 2.80 1.87 0.83
N TRP A 37 1.88 1.71 1.78
CA TRP A 37 1.96 2.44 3.07
C TRP A 37 2.50 1.63 4.25
N ALA A 38 2.63 0.29 4.12
CA ALA A 38 3.08 -0.60 5.18
C ALA A 38 4.43 -1.28 4.86
N ASN A 39 5.14 -1.69 5.91
CA ASN A 39 6.40 -2.45 5.78
C ASN A 39 6.17 -3.96 5.70
N SER A 40 7.11 -4.67 5.07
CA SER A 40 7.13 -6.14 4.98
C SER A 40 5.83 -6.75 4.44
N VAL A 41 5.22 -6.08 3.45
CA VAL A 41 4.00 -6.54 2.81
C VAL A 41 4.34 -7.66 1.83
N ASN A 42 3.77 -8.84 2.07
CA ASN A 42 4.05 -10.02 1.26
C ASN A 42 3.40 -9.91 -0.13
N VAL A 43 4.24 -10.03 -1.16
CA VAL A 43 3.83 -10.32 -2.52
C VAL A 43 3.94 -11.83 -2.71
N ARG A 44 2.77 -12.46 -2.87
CA ARG A 44 2.60 -13.92 -2.85
C ARG A 44 2.55 -14.46 -4.26
N ASP A 45 2.84 -15.75 -4.39
CA ASP A 45 2.87 -16.44 -5.67
C ASP A 45 1.60 -16.22 -6.51
N ASN A 46 1.75 -16.24 -7.83
CA ASN A 46 0.66 -16.15 -8.80
C ASN A 46 0.71 -17.28 -9.84
N ALA A 47 1.45 -18.37 -9.58
CA ALA A 47 1.70 -19.40 -10.58
C ALA A 47 0.41 -20.10 -11.02
N PRO A 48 0.24 -20.35 -12.34
CA PRO A 48 -0.87 -21.15 -12.85
C PRO A 48 -0.80 -22.57 -12.27
N GLY A 49 -1.92 -23.04 -11.70
CA GLY A 49 -2.00 -24.35 -11.04
C GLY A 49 -1.87 -24.32 -9.51
N SER A 50 -1.58 -23.16 -8.90
CA SER A 50 -1.79 -22.95 -7.46
C SER A 50 -3.29 -22.94 -7.17
N THR A 51 -3.81 -24.05 -6.62
CA THR A 51 -5.26 -24.26 -6.45
C THR A 51 -5.87 -23.14 -5.60
N GLY A 52 -6.48 -22.16 -6.27
CA GLY A 52 -7.23 -21.07 -5.66
C GLY A 52 -6.51 -19.71 -5.62
N CYS A 53 -5.20 -19.61 -5.84
CA CYS A 53 -4.53 -18.32 -5.68
C CYS A 53 -4.97 -17.30 -6.74
N GLY A 54 -5.04 -17.68 -8.02
CA GLY A 54 -5.54 -16.80 -9.09
C GLY A 54 -7.06 -16.54 -9.05
N ILE A 55 -7.82 -17.38 -8.35
CA ILE A 55 -9.30 -17.31 -8.29
C ILE A 55 -9.77 -16.48 -7.09
N ARG A 56 -9.18 -16.74 -5.92
CA ARG A 56 -9.57 -16.13 -4.65
C ARG A 56 -8.34 -16.00 -3.75
N PRO A 57 -7.46 -15.01 -4.04
CA PRO A 57 -6.20 -14.85 -3.34
C PRO A 57 -6.38 -14.74 -1.83
N SER A 58 -5.51 -15.42 -1.08
CA SER A 58 -5.49 -15.38 0.38
C SER A 58 -4.14 -15.88 0.88
N VAL A 59 -3.86 -15.67 2.17
CA VAL A 59 -2.64 -16.23 2.78
C VAL A 59 -2.63 -17.77 2.70
N ALA A 60 -3.80 -18.41 2.79
CA ALA A 60 -3.92 -19.87 2.72
C ALA A 60 -3.84 -20.41 1.28
N ALA A 61 -4.47 -19.73 0.31
CA ALA A 61 -4.45 -20.15 -1.10
C ALA A 61 -3.11 -19.81 -1.78
N CYS A 62 -2.40 -18.80 -1.28
CA CYS A 62 -1.12 -18.32 -1.80
C CYS A 62 -0.04 -18.37 -0.68
N PRO A 63 0.33 -19.56 -0.18
CA PRO A 63 1.19 -19.66 1.00
C PRO A 63 2.61 -19.17 0.72
N SER A 64 3.10 -19.38 -0.50
CA SER A 64 4.44 -18.97 -0.93
C SER A 64 4.53 -17.45 -1.07
N VAL A 65 5.52 -16.86 -0.39
CA VAL A 65 5.89 -15.45 -0.51
C VAL A 65 7.06 -15.37 -1.48
N GLN A 66 6.88 -14.65 -2.59
CA GLN A 66 7.92 -14.47 -3.60
C GLN A 66 8.84 -13.31 -3.25
N THR A 67 8.26 -12.21 -2.73
CA THR A 67 9.01 -11.04 -2.25
C THR A 67 8.21 -10.25 -1.22
N GLN A 68 8.82 -9.20 -0.67
CA GLN A 68 8.19 -8.24 0.22
C GLN A 68 8.43 -6.81 -0.27
N VAL A 69 7.39 -5.99 -0.18
CA VAL A 69 7.45 -4.54 -0.43
C VAL A 69 7.25 -3.76 0.86
N ASN A 70 7.81 -2.55 0.92
CA ASN A 70 7.85 -1.72 2.11
C ASN A 70 7.14 -0.39 1.92
N ALA A 71 6.99 0.36 3.02
CA ALA A 71 6.37 1.67 2.98
C ALA A 71 7.21 2.61 2.11
N GLY A 72 6.56 3.30 1.17
CA GLY A 72 7.21 4.16 0.18
C GLY A 72 7.60 3.46 -1.12
N ASP A 73 7.56 2.12 -1.18
CA ASP A 73 7.75 1.41 -2.44
C ASP A 73 6.58 1.66 -3.39
N VAL A 74 6.85 1.54 -4.69
CA VAL A 74 5.87 1.68 -5.75
C VAL A 74 5.75 0.35 -6.49
N VAL A 75 4.54 -0.17 -6.58
CA VAL A 75 4.21 -1.39 -7.32
C VAL A 75 3.37 -1.04 -8.55
N THR A 76 3.50 -1.83 -9.62
CA THR A 76 2.62 -1.68 -10.78
C THR A 76 1.47 -2.66 -10.65
N VAL A 77 0.24 -2.15 -10.49
CA VAL A 77 -0.99 -2.96 -10.46
C VAL A 77 -1.40 -3.32 -11.87
N ILE A 78 -1.66 -4.61 -12.11
CA ILE A 78 -1.96 -5.19 -13.43
C ILE A 78 -3.44 -5.55 -13.53
N CYS A 79 -3.96 -6.26 -12.52
CA CYS A 79 -5.36 -6.65 -12.40
C CYS A 79 -5.72 -6.80 -10.92
N GLN A 80 -7.01 -6.88 -10.61
CA GLN A 80 -7.52 -7.10 -9.26
C GLN A 80 -8.41 -8.34 -9.18
N GLN A 81 -8.59 -8.90 -7.99
CA GLN A 81 -9.40 -10.08 -7.75
C GLN A 81 -10.00 -10.03 -6.34
N PRO A 82 -11.27 -10.40 -6.14
CA PRO A 82 -11.82 -10.63 -4.80
C PRO A 82 -11.03 -11.75 -4.08
N GLY A 83 -10.74 -11.56 -2.80
CA GLY A 83 -9.94 -12.50 -2.02
C GLY A 83 -10.29 -12.47 -0.53
N GLN A 84 -9.34 -12.90 0.30
CA GLN A 84 -9.44 -12.76 1.75
C GLN A 84 -9.48 -11.28 2.15
N THR A 85 -10.44 -10.89 2.99
CA THR A 85 -10.50 -9.52 3.50
C THR A 85 -9.32 -9.22 4.43
N VAL A 86 -8.59 -8.13 4.15
CA VAL A 86 -7.50 -7.62 4.99
C VAL A 86 -7.80 -6.15 5.28
N GLY A 87 -7.80 -5.76 6.56
CA GLY A 87 -8.06 -4.36 6.95
C GLY A 87 -9.41 -3.79 6.49
N GLY A 88 -10.39 -4.65 6.24
CA GLY A 88 -11.70 -4.26 5.68
C GLY A 88 -11.75 -4.16 4.14
N ASN A 89 -10.63 -4.36 3.44
CA ASN A 89 -10.60 -4.41 1.97
C ASN A 89 -10.70 -5.88 1.48
N PRO A 90 -11.75 -6.24 0.69
CA PRO A 90 -11.91 -7.59 0.16
C PRO A 90 -11.14 -7.87 -1.14
N TYR A 91 -10.39 -6.90 -1.67
CA TYR A 91 -9.68 -7.03 -2.94
C TYR A 91 -8.18 -7.28 -2.76
N TRP A 92 -7.66 -8.10 -3.65
CA TRP A 92 -6.24 -8.35 -3.88
C TRP A 92 -5.87 -7.89 -5.28
N VAL A 93 -4.61 -7.55 -5.48
CA VAL A 93 -4.07 -7.09 -6.76
C VAL A 93 -2.92 -7.99 -7.19
N LEU A 94 -2.88 -8.31 -8.48
CA LEU A 94 -1.66 -8.81 -9.10
C LEU A 94 -0.78 -7.61 -9.43
N VAL A 95 0.43 -7.63 -8.89
CA VAL A 95 1.38 -6.53 -9.07
C VAL A 95 2.69 -7.02 -9.68
N SER A 96 3.42 -6.11 -10.32
CA SER A 96 4.87 -6.20 -10.46
C SER A 96 5.52 -5.37 -9.35
N ALA A 97 6.29 -6.00 -8.49
CA ALA A 97 7.10 -5.37 -7.45
C ALA A 97 8.36 -4.68 -8.04
N PRO A 98 9.08 -3.84 -7.26
CA PRO A 98 10.29 -3.14 -7.73
C PRO A 98 11.40 -4.07 -8.22
N ASP A 99 11.53 -5.24 -7.59
CA ASP A 99 12.46 -6.31 -7.96
C ASP A 99 12.00 -7.17 -9.15
N ARG A 100 10.90 -6.76 -9.81
CA ARG A 100 10.29 -7.40 -10.99
C ARG A 100 9.60 -8.74 -10.71
N TYR A 101 9.50 -9.17 -9.45
CA TYR A 101 8.62 -10.30 -9.13
C TYR A 101 7.15 -9.91 -9.31
N MET A 102 6.40 -10.82 -9.91
CA MET A 102 4.95 -10.68 -10.07
C MET A 102 4.24 -11.55 -9.04
N GLY A 103 3.20 -11.01 -8.42
CA GLY A 103 2.48 -11.74 -7.39
C GLY A 103 1.27 -11.01 -6.83
N PHE A 104 0.47 -11.74 -6.06
CA PHE A 104 -0.71 -11.21 -5.39
C PHE A 104 -0.36 -10.56 -4.06
N MET A 105 -0.89 -9.37 -3.81
CA MET A 105 -0.90 -8.73 -2.50
C MET A 105 -2.27 -8.14 -2.19
N ALA A 106 -2.59 -7.99 -0.90
CA ALA A 106 -3.86 -7.38 -0.50
C ALA A 106 -3.87 -5.89 -0.88
N SER A 107 -4.93 -5.44 -1.56
CA SER A 107 -5.07 -4.05 -2.00
C SER A 107 -5.18 -3.08 -0.84
N TYR A 108 -5.50 -3.56 0.37
CA TYR A 108 -5.46 -2.80 1.61
C TYR A 108 -4.15 -2.03 1.79
N TYR A 109 -3.02 -2.60 1.36
CA TYR A 109 -1.69 -2.01 1.54
C TYR A 109 -1.32 -0.97 0.49
N LEU A 110 -2.15 -0.77 -0.53
CA LEU A 110 -1.95 0.27 -1.53
C LEU A 110 -2.49 1.61 -1.03
N THR A 111 -1.80 2.67 -1.41
CA THR A 111 -2.22 4.06 -1.25
C THR A 111 -3.32 4.37 -2.28
N ASN A 112 -4.49 3.74 -2.12
CA ASN A 112 -5.70 3.96 -2.91
C ASN A 112 -6.86 4.37 -1.98
N LYS A 113 -7.72 5.28 -2.42
CA LYS A 113 -8.80 5.83 -1.57
C LYS A 113 -9.94 4.84 -1.33
N THR A 114 -10.16 3.95 -2.28
CA THR A 114 -11.25 2.96 -2.30
C THR A 114 -10.71 1.54 -2.19
N ASN A 115 -11.59 0.60 -1.83
CA ASN A 115 -11.20 -0.81 -1.81
C ASN A 115 -10.96 -1.38 -3.21
N TRP A 116 -11.85 -1.01 -4.13
CA TRP A 116 -11.76 -1.30 -5.56
C TRP A 116 -10.98 -0.21 -6.27
N ILE A 117 -10.10 -0.58 -7.19
CA ILE A 117 -9.36 0.38 -8.02
C ILE A 117 -10.13 0.58 -9.33
N ASP A 118 -10.69 1.77 -9.54
CA ASP A 118 -11.46 2.07 -10.74
C ASP A 118 -10.61 1.92 -12.00
N GLY A 119 -11.13 1.25 -13.03
CA GLY A 119 -10.40 1.03 -14.29
C GLY A 119 -9.37 -0.10 -14.27
N VAL A 120 -9.14 -0.78 -13.15
CA VAL A 120 -8.38 -2.04 -13.11
C VAL A 120 -9.34 -3.21 -13.34
N GLY A 121 -9.06 -4.05 -14.34
CA GLY A 121 -9.87 -5.22 -14.65
C GLY A 121 -9.69 -6.37 -13.65
N LEU A 122 -10.59 -7.36 -13.71
CA LEU A 122 -10.39 -8.62 -12.99
C LEU A 122 -9.24 -9.42 -13.60
N CYS A 123 -8.52 -10.20 -12.79
CA CYS A 123 -7.52 -11.14 -13.29
C CYS A 123 -8.21 -12.28 -14.05
N GLN A 124 -7.94 -12.39 -15.36
CA GLN A 124 -8.45 -13.42 -16.28
C GLN A 124 -7.37 -14.43 -16.64
#